data_AF-A0A3Z5ZIE2-F1
#
_entry.id   AF-A0A3Z5ZIE2-F1
#
_cell.length_a   1.000
_cell.length_b   1.000
_cell.length_c   1.000
_cell.angle_alpha   90.00
_cell.angle_beta   90.00
_cell.angle_gamma   90.00
#
_symmetry.space_group_name_H-M   'P 1'
#
loop_
_entity.id
_entity.type
_entity.pdbx_description
1 polymer ?
#
loop_
_entity_poly.entity_id
_entity_poly.type
_entity_poly.pdbx_seq_one_letter_code
_entity_poly.pdbx_strand_id
1 'polypeptide(L)'
;GHTPVPVNAALQARVLDGGAPVTCRPADLLKPELAELEADVRRQAQEKGITLAGNAIDDVLTVALFPQIGLKFLENRHNPAAFEPVPQAEAAQPVAKAEKPAASGVYTVEVEGKAFVVKVSDGGDISQLTAASSAPVQAASPVAPAGAGTPVTAPLAGNIWKVIATEGQTVAEGDVLLILEAMKMETEIRAAQAGTVRGIAVKSGDAVSVGDTLMTLA
;
A
#
# COMPACT_ATOMS: atom_id res chain seq x y z
N GLY A 1 -3.55 8.64 -23.14
CA GLY A 1 -4.12 9.90 -23.67
C GLY A 1 -3.00 10.72 -24.30
N HIS A 2 -3.33 11.79 -25.03
CA HIS A 2 -2.32 12.63 -25.68
C HIS A 2 -1.75 13.65 -24.67
N THR A 3 -0.42 13.72 -24.55
CA THR A 3 0.26 14.73 -23.72
C THR A 3 0.21 16.11 -24.39
N PRO A 4 0.25 17.22 -23.63
CA PRO A 4 0.23 18.56 -24.23
C PRO A 4 1.49 18.88 -25.05
N VAL A 5 2.59 18.17 -24.80
CA VAL A 5 3.85 18.27 -25.55
C VAL A 5 4.29 16.88 -26.03
N PRO A 6 5.09 16.78 -27.11
CA PRO A 6 5.63 15.50 -27.55
C PRO A 6 6.41 14.79 -26.45
N VAL A 7 6.19 13.49 -26.30
CA VAL A 7 6.99 12.66 -25.39
C VAL A 7 8.40 12.45 -25.96
N ASN A 8 9.36 12.19 -25.08
CA ASN A 8 10.72 11.86 -25.51
C ASN A 8 10.72 10.52 -26.27
N ALA A 9 11.05 10.57 -27.56
CA ALA A 9 10.97 9.40 -28.45
C ALA A 9 11.92 8.26 -28.04
N ALA A 10 13.14 8.59 -27.60
CA ALA A 10 14.11 7.58 -27.18
C ALA A 10 13.66 6.87 -25.89
N LEU A 11 13.10 7.61 -24.93
CA LEU A 11 12.55 7.04 -23.71
C LEU A 11 11.30 6.21 -24.00
N GLN A 12 10.39 6.73 -24.83
CA GLN A 12 9.17 6.00 -25.22
C GLN A 12 9.51 4.67 -25.90
N ALA A 13 10.46 4.65 -26.85
CA ALA A 13 10.89 3.44 -27.52
C ALA A 13 11.47 2.39 -26.55
N ARG A 14 12.27 2.84 -25.56
CA ARG A 14 12.83 1.96 -24.52
C ARG A 14 11.76 1.39 -23.59
N VAL A 15 10.77 2.19 -23.21
CA VAL A 15 9.70 1.75 -22.29
C VAL A 15 8.69 0.84 -22.98
N LEU A 16 8.40 1.08 -24.27
CA LEU A 16 7.46 0.27 -25.02
C LEU A 16 8.02 -1.09 -25.45
N ASP A 17 9.34 -1.27 -25.45
CA ASP A 17 10.03 -2.53 -25.78
C ASP A 17 9.50 -3.23 -27.06
N GLY A 18 9.39 -2.46 -28.15
CA GLY A 18 8.85 -2.94 -29.43
C GLY A 18 7.32 -2.84 -29.57
N GLY A 19 6.60 -2.47 -28.52
CA GLY A 19 5.17 -2.16 -28.56
C GLY A 19 4.84 -0.86 -29.30
N ALA A 20 3.64 -0.78 -29.88
CA ALA A 20 3.14 0.42 -30.53
C ALA A 20 2.37 1.30 -29.52
N PRO A 21 2.57 2.64 -29.52
CA PRO A 21 1.78 3.53 -28.68
C PRO A 21 0.33 3.60 -29.17
N VAL A 22 -0.62 3.70 -28.23
CA VAL A 22 -2.02 4.02 -28.56
C VAL A 22 -2.10 5.47 -29.03
N THR A 23 -2.57 5.68 -30.27
CA THR A 23 -2.64 7.00 -30.92
C THR A 23 -4.04 7.61 -30.95
N CYS A 24 -5.08 6.85 -30.62
CA CYS A 24 -6.46 7.33 -30.52
C CYS A 24 -6.85 7.65 -29.07
N ARG A 25 -8.12 8.05 -28.85
CA ARG A 25 -8.67 8.14 -27.49
C ARG A 25 -8.74 6.71 -26.92
N PRO A 26 -8.12 6.40 -25.78
CA PRO A 26 -8.04 5.01 -25.28
C PRO A 26 -9.39 4.29 -25.15
N ALA A 27 -10.46 5.02 -24.83
CA ALA A 27 -11.81 4.47 -24.74
C ALA A 27 -12.36 3.93 -26.09
N ASP A 28 -11.80 4.35 -27.22
CA ASP A 28 -12.21 3.85 -28.55
C ASP A 28 -11.74 2.41 -28.78
N LEU A 29 -10.79 1.92 -27.99
CA LEU A 29 -10.30 0.53 -28.01
C LEU A 29 -11.10 -0.39 -27.06
N LEU A 30 -11.96 0.18 -26.21
CA LEU A 30 -12.75 -0.56 -25.23
C LEU A 30 -14.13 -0.87 -25.80
N LYS A 31 -14.60 -2.09 -25.56
CA LYS A 31 -15.97 -2.48 -25.90
C LYS A 31 -16.93 -2.00 -24.81
N PRO A 32 -18.19 -1.66 -25.15
CA PRO A 32 -19.21 -1.44 -24.15
C PRO A 32 -19.41 -2.69 -23.28
N GLU A 33 -19.28 -2.55 -21.96
CA GLU A 33 -19.24 -3.67 -21.00
C GLU A 33 -20.37 -3.65 -19.97
N LEU A 34 -21.24 -2.64 -20.00
CA LEU A 34 -22.25 -2.43 -18.94
C LEU A 34 -23.17 -3.64 -18.73
N ALA A 35 -23.66 -4.27 -19.80
CA ALA A 35 -24.54 -5.43 -19.70
C ALA A 35 -23.83 -6.65 -19.10
N GLU A 36 -22.55 -6.84 -19.40
CA GLU A 36 -21.73 -7.94 -18.85
C GLU A 36 -21.47 -7.69 -17.36
N LEU A 37 -21.13 -6.45 -16.99
CA LEU A 37 -20.93 -6.05 -15.59
C LEU A 37 -22.21 -6.17 -14.75
N GLU A 38 -23.37 -5.79 -15.30
CA GLU A 38 -24.67 -5.98 -14.63
C GLU A 38 -24.94 -7.46 -14.33
N ALA A 39 -24.67 -8.33 -15.30
CA ALA A 39 -24.85 -9.77 -15.13
C ALA A 39 -23.88 -10.34 -14.09
N ASP A 40 -22.62 -9.93 -14.14
CA ASP A 40 -21.59 -10.42 -13.22
C ASP A 40 -21.84 -9.95 -11.78
N VAL A 41 -22.15 -8.69 -11.55
CA VAL A 41 -22.47 -8.15 -10.21
C VAL A 41 -23.71 -8.83 -9.63
N ARG A 42 -24.75 -9.07 -10.44
CA ARG A 42 -25.94 -9.82 -9.98
C ARG A 42 -25.59 -11.25 -9.60
N ARG A 43 -24.76 -11.93 -10.38
CA ARG A 43 -24.29 -13.29 -10.11
C ARG A 43 -23.48 -13.33 -8.80
N GLN A 44 -22.50 -12.45 -8.65
CA GLN A 44 -21.68 -12.36 -7.44
C GLN A 44 -22.53 -12.03 -6.21
N ALA A 45 -23.51 -11.14 -6.34
CA ALA A 45 -24.42 -10.79 -5.25
C ALA A 45 -25.28 -11.99 -4.81
N GLN A 46 -25.76 -12.81 -5.76
CA GLN A 46 -26.49 -14.04 -5.45
C GLN A 46 -25.59 -15.08 -4.77
N GLU A 47 -24.38 -15.30 -5.29
CA GLU A 47 -23.43 -16.28 -4.75
C GLU A 47 -22.99 -15.93 -3.32
N LYS A 48 -22.82 -14.64 -3.03
CA LYS A 48 -22.32 -14.15 -1.73
C LYS A 48 -23.43 -13.65 -0.80
N GLY A 49 -24.69 -13.72 -1.20
CA GLY A 49 -25.83 -13.26 -0.39
C GLY A 49 -25.85 -11.74 -0.14
N ILE A 50 -25.35 -10.95 -1.08
CA ILE A 50 -25.27 -9.49 -0.99
C ILE A 50 -26.61 -8.87 -1.41
N THR A 51 -27.14 -7.98 -0.58
CA THR A 51 -28.30 -7.16 -0.93
C THR A 51 -27.87 -5.95 -1.75
N LEU A 52 -28.24 -5.93 -3.03
CA LEU A 52 -28.03 -4.77 -3.89
C LEU A 52 -28.98 -3.62 -3.52
N ALA A 53 -28.59 -2.39 -3.84
CA ALA A 53 -29.40 -1.20 -3.67
C ALA A 53 -30.68 -1.26 -4.53
N GLY A 54 -31.71 -0.49 -4.15
CA GLY A 54 -32.95 -0.40 -4.93
C GLY A 54 -32.72 0.03 -6.38
N ASN A 55 -31.70 0.85 -6.62
CA ASN A 55 -31.19 1.18 -7.94
C ASN A 55 -29.89 0.41 -8.20
N ALA A 56 -30.00 -0.84 -8.65
CA ALA A 56 -28.87 -1.76 -8.77
C ALA A 56 -27.74 -1.25 -9.70
N ILE A 57 -28.03 -0.31 -10.62
CA ILE A 57 -27.02 0.30 -11.49
C ILE A 57 -25.93 1.04 -10.71
N ASP A 58 -26.25 1.62 -9.55
CA ASP A 58 -25.27 2.34 -8.74
C ASP A 58 -24.22 1.38 -8.15
N ASP A 59 -24.66 0.17 -7.80
CA ASP A 59 -23.77 -0.90 -7.32
C ASP A 59 -22.91 -1.45 -8.45
N VAL A 60 -23.49 -1.60 -9.64
CA VAL A 60 -22.76 -2.03 -10.84
C VAL A 60 -21.68 -1.01 -11.18
N LEU A 61 -21.98 0.28 -11.17
CA LEU A 61 -20.98 1.33 -11.41
C LEU A 61 -19.90 1.37 -10.32
N THR A 62 -20.28 1.11 -9.06
CA THR A 62 -19.31 1.03 -7.95
C THR A 62 -18.31 -0.10 -8.18
N VAL A 63 -18.79 -1.29 -8.54
CA VAL A 63 -17.92 -2.45 -8.85
C VAL A 63 -17.16 -2.23 -10.16
N ALA A 64 -17.77 -1.63 -11.18
CA ALA A 64 -17.09 -1.33 -12.44
C ALA A 64 -15.87 -0.42 -12.25
N LEU A 65 -16.01 0.62 -11.41
CA LEU A 65 -14.92 1.55 -11.11
C LEU A 65 -13.86 0.97 -10.18
N PHE A 66 -14.24 0.01 -9.33
CA PHE A 66 -13.36 -0.62 -8.34
C PHE A 66 -13.79 -2.07 -8.10
N PRO A 67 -13.36 -3.04 -8.92
CA PRO A 67 -13.91 -4.40 -8.86
C PRO A 67 -13.77 -5.07 -7.49
N GLN A 68 -12.58 -5.03 -6.89
CA GLN A 68 -12.34 -5.64 -5.58
C GLN A 68 -12.93 -4.82 -4.43
N ILE A 69 -12.62 -3.52 -4.38
CA ILE A 69 -13.05 -2.64 -3.28
C ILE A 69 -14.57 -2.45 -3.31
N GLY A 70 -15.15 -2.26 -4.49
CA GLY A 70 -16.58 -2.14 -4.69
C GLY A 70 -17.30 -3.38 -4.19
N LEU A 71 -16.87 -4.58 -4.59
CA LEU A 71 -17.48 -5.82 -4.12
C LEU A 71 -17.35 -5.99 -2.60
N LYS A 72 -16.16 -5.76 -2.04
CA LYS A 72 -15.91 -5.82 -0.59
C LYS A 72 -16.74 -4.79 0.18
N PHE A 73 -16.95 -3.61 -0.40
CA PHE A 73 -17.86 -2.60 0.14
C PHE A 73 -19.30 -3.10 0.13
N LEU A 74 -19.77 -3.71 -0.97
CA LEU A 74 -21.13 -4.26 -1.04
C LEU A 74 -21.35 -5.38 0.00
N GLU A 75 -20.38 -6.28 0.16
CA GLU A 75 -20.38 -7.34 1.19
C GLU A 75 -20.51 -6.78 2.61
N ASN A 76 -19.91 -5.61 2.86
CA ASN A 76 -19.87 -4.99 4.17
C ASN A 76 -20.81 -3.81 4.34
N ARG A 77 -21.65 -3.46 3.36
CA ARG A 77 -22.45 -2.23 3.32
C ARG A 77 -23.27 -1.96 4.59
N HIS A 78 -23.74 -3.01 5.25
CA HIS A 78 -24.53 -2.94 6.48
C HIS A 78 -23.75 -3.36 7.74
N ASN A 79 -22.43 -3.47 7.63
CA ASN A 79 -21.51 -3.83 8.69
C ASN A 79 -20.68 -2.59 9.12
N PRO A 80 -21.14 -1.82 10.12
CA PRO A 80 -20.42 -0.62 10.56
C PRO A 80 -19.04 -0.93 11.15
N ALA A 81 -18.79 -2.16 11.63
CA ALA A 81 -17.48 -2.56 12.17
C ALA A 81 -16.42 -2.79 11.09
N ALA A 82 -16.81 -2.95 9.82
CA ALA A 82 -15.88 -3.07 8.71
C ALA A 82 -15.38 -1.73 8.18
N PHE A 83 -15.96 -0.62 8.63
CA PHE A 83 -15.59 0.72 8.20
C PHE A 83 -15.03 1.52 9.37
N GLU A 84 -14.21 2.52 9.04
CA GLU A 84 -13.79 3.51 10.02
C GLU A 84 -15.02 4.25 10.56
N PRO A 85 -15.04 4.60 11.86
CA PRO A 85 -16.12 5.37 12.43
C PRO A 85 -16.25 6.68 11.66
N VAL A 86 -17.49 7.09 11.37
CA VAL A 86 -17.76 8.38 10.73
C VAL A 86 -17.00 9.45 11.51
N PRO A 87 -16.16 10.28 10.85
CA PRO A 87 -15.50 11.38 11.52
C PRO A 87 -16.56 12.24 12.18
N GLN A 88 -16.69 12.13 13.50
CA GLN A 88 -17.48 13.06 14.25
C GLN A 88 -16.68 14.34 14.25
N ALA A 89 -17.32 15.48 13.95
CA ALA A 89 -16.79 16.72 14.47
C ALA A 89 -16.62 16.46 15.97
N GLU A 90 -15.39 16.49 16.48
CA GLU A 90 -15.20 16.59 17.92
C GLU A 90 -16.04 17.79 18.32
N ALA A 91 -17.21 17.55 18.91
CA ALA A 91 -17.73 18.47 19.88
C ALA A 91 -16.55 18.63 20.81
N ALA A 92 -15.93 19.80 20.81
CA ALA A 92 -14.84 20.13 21.71
C ALA A 92 -15.39 19.80 23.10
N GLN A 93 -15.09 18.59 23.57
CA GLN A 93 -15.25 18.28 24.97
C GLN A 93 -14.37 19.35 25.60
N PRO A 94 -14.90 20.19 26.50
CA PRO A 94 -14.00 20.98 27.31
C PRO A 94 -13.13 19.93 27.97
N VAL A 95 -11.89 19.82 27.48
CA VAL A 95 -10.85 19.01 28.09
C VAL A 95 -10.94 19.44 29.53
N ALA A 96 -11.41 18.55 30.40
CA ALA A 96 -11.40 18.81 31.83
C ALA A 96 -9.99 19.29 32.09
N LYS A 97 -9.88 20.57 32.47
CA LYS A 97 -8.66 21.37 32.45
C LYS A 97 -7.50 20.43 32.78
N ALA A 98 -6.76 20.01 31.75
CA ALA A 98 -5.70 19.05 31.98
C ALA A 98 -4.75 19.76 32.93
N GLU A 99 -4.63 19.25 34.16
CA GLU A 99 -3.45 19.54 34.93
C GLU A 99 -2.30 19.10 34.05
N LYS A 100 -1.60 20.09 33.52
CA LYS A 100 -0.42 19.96 32.69
C LYS A 100 0.51 18.97 33.40
N PRO A 101 0.81 17.77 32.87
CA PRO A 101 2.00 17.08 33.32
C PRO A 101 3.14 17.99 32.90
N ALA A 102 3.83 18.60 33.86
CA ALA A 102 5.02 19.38 33.60
C ALA A 102 6.12 18.42 33.09
N ALA A 103 6.13 18.12 31.79
CA ALA A 103 7.11 17.24 31.19
C ALA A 103 8.25 18.06 30.57
N SER A 104 8.98 18.79 31.41
CA SER A 104 10.37 19.10 31.07
C SER A 104 11.16 17.80 31.20
N GLY A 105 11.57 17.21 30.08
CA GLY A 105 12.30 15.93 30.04
C GLY A 105 13.75 16.12 29.63
N VAL A 106 14.64 15.30 30.20
CA VAL A 106 16.03 15.17 29.76
C VAL A 106 16.10 13.94 28.87
N TYR A 107 16.49 14.14 27.61
CA TYR A 107 16.57 13.11 26.57
C TYR A 107 18.01 12.94 26.10
N THR A 108 18.40 11.72 25.70
CA THR A 108 19.69 11.49 25.04
C THR A 108 19.45 11.38 23.54
N VAL A 109 20.11 12.23 22.76
CA VAL A 109 19.99 12.30 21.30
C VAL A 109 21.34 12.00 20.67
N GLU A 110 21.40 11.08 19.72
CA GLU A 110 22.62 10.83 18.94
C GLU A 110 22.66 11.70 17.70
N VAL A 111 23.76 12.43 17.52
CA VAL A 111 24.05 13.22 16.32
C VAL A 111 25.47 12.88 15.87
N GLU A 112 25.62 12.45 14.62
CA GLU A 112 26.91 12.04 14.02
C GLU A 112 27.68 10.99 14.87
N GLY A 113 26.96 10.06 15.50
CA GLY A 113 27.54 8.99 16.32
C GLY A 113 28.05 9.43 17.69
N LYS A 114 27.70 10.65 18.15
CA LYS A 114 27.95 11.12 19.51
C LYS A 114 26.64 11.40 20.22
N ALA A 115 26.50 10.86 21.43
CA ALA A 115 25.32 11.04 22.27
C ALA A 115 25.38 12.37 23.05
N PHE A 116 24.31 13.15 22.97
CA PHE A 116 24.14 14.41 23.69
C PHE A 116 22.91 14.37 24.57
N VAL A 117 23.05 14.85 25.80
CA VAL A 117 21.94 14.92 26.76
C VAL A 117 21.28 16.30 26.65
N VAL A 118 20.04 16.34 26.17
CA VAL A 118 19.29 17.56 25.89
C VAL A 118 18.11 17.67 26.86
N LYS A 119 18.02 18.80 27.56
CA LYS A 119 16.86 19.15 28.38
C LYS A 119 15.89 19.98 27.54
N VAL A 120 14.71 19.44 27.28
CA VAL A 120 13.67 20.13 26.50
C VAL A 120 12.73 20.85 27.48
N SER A 121 12.58 22.16 27.30
CA SER A 121 11.67 23.03 28.05
C SER A 121 10.58 23.57 27.12
N ASP A 122 9.43 23.97 27.68
CA ASP A 122 8.17 24.23 26.97
C ASP A 122 8.10 25.58 26.22
N GLY A 123 9.26 26.07 25.78
CA GLY A 123 9.44 27.21 24.92
C GLY A 123 10.77 26.98 24.22
N GLY A 124 10.75 26.95 22.88
CA GLY A 124 11.81 26.41 22.01
C GLY A 124 13.16 27.14 22.01
N ASP A 125 13.66 27.54 23.18
CA ASP A 125 15.01 28.05 23.39
C ASP A 125 15.88 26.97 24.02
N ILE A 126 16.87 26.51 23.25
CA ILE A 126 17.87 25.51 23.68
C ILE A 126 19.07 26.27 24.22
N SER A 127 19.11 26.49 25.53
CA SER A 127 20.27 27.08 26.21
C SER A 127 20.79 26.14 27.28
N GLN A 128 21.57 25.14 26.85
CA GLN A 128 22.72 24.52 27.55
C GLN A 128 22.99 23.13 26.95
N LEU A 129 24.00 23.05 26.08
CA LEU A 129 24.61 21.78 25.64
C LEU A 129 25.85 21.53 26.50
N THR A 130 25.80 20.52 27.37
CA THR A 130 26.99 20.00 28.07
C THR A 130 27.20 18.54 27.66
N ALA A 131 28.40 18.25 27.13
CA ALA A 131 28.78 16.91 26.72
C ALA A 131 29.07 16.04 27.96
N ALA A 132 28.31 14.95 28.13
CA ALA A 132 28.57 13.95 29.15
C ALA A 132 29.40 12.80 28.56
N SER A 133 30.42 12.38 29.31
CA SER A 133 31.37 11.32 28.97
C SER A 133 30.73 9.94 28.98
N SER A 134 31.17 9.10 28.04
CA SER A 134 30.68 7.76 27.70
C SER A 134 30.85 6.71 28.80
N ALA A 135 29.80 5.91 29.05
CA ALA A 135 29.88 4.55 29.59
C ALA A 135 29.09 3.60 28.67
N PRO A 136 29.55 2.37 28.42
CA PRO A 136 29.06 1.55 27.32
C PRO A 136 27.71 0.90 27.64
N VAL A 137 26.74 1.06 26.73
CA VAL A 137 25.48 0.33 26.74
C VAL A 137 25.62 -1.01 26.02
N GLN A 138 25.07 -2.02 26.69
CA GLN A 138 25.03 -3.42 26.34
C GLN A 138 24.27 -3.64 25.02
N ALA A 139 24.87 -4.41 24.10
CA ALA A 139 24.31 -4.71 22.79
C ALA A 139 22.97 -5.45 22.90
N ALA A 140 21.95 -4.95 22.20
CA ALA A 140 20.72 -5.68 21.93
C ALA A 140 21.00 -6.85 20.99
N SER A 141 20.42 -8.01 21.32
CA SER A 141 20.54 -9.26 20.56
C SER A 141 20.01 -9.10 19.12
N PRO A 142 20.70 -9.65 18.10
CA PRO A 142 20.19 -9.70 16.75
C PRO A 142 19.00 -10.68 16.69
N VAL A 143 17.91 -10.24 16.07
CA VAL A 143 16.85 -11.15 15.62
C VAL A 143 17.47 -12.08 14.58
N ALA A 144 17.35 -13.39 14.83
CA ALA A 144 17.96 -14.44 14.02
C ALA A 144 17.45 -14.40 12.56
N PRO A 145 18.30 -14.75 11.58
CA PRO A 145 17.94 -14.75 10.16
C PRO A 145 16.95 -15.87 9.87
N ALA A 146 15.70 -15.50 9.56
CA ALA A 146 14.71 -16.44 9.06
C ALA A 146 14.90 -16.65 7.56
N GLY A 147 15.64 -17.70 7.20
CA GLY A 147 15.62 -18.34 5.87
C GLY A 147 16.41 -17.64 4.78
N ALA A 148 17.31 -18.39 4.13
CA ALA A 148 18.11 -17.95 2.99
C ALA A 148 17.23 -17.57 1.78
N GLY A 149 16.82 -16.31 1.72
CA GLY A 149 16.17 -15.70 0.57
C GLY A 149 15.95 -14.19 0.78
N THR A 150 16.03 -13.42 -0.30
CA THR A 150 15.78 -11.98 -0.34
C THR A 150 14.26 -11.73 -0.34
N PRO A 151 13.73 -10.99 0.66
CA PRO A 151 12.30 -10.67 0.70
C PRO A 151 11.94 -9.65 -0.39
N VAL A 152 10.81 -9.89 -1.05
CA VAL A 152 10.15 -8.93 -1.94
C VAL A 152 9.05 -8.26 -1.13
N THR A 153 9.18 -6.94 -0.92
CA THR A 153 8.25 -6.17 -0.08
C THR A 153 7.31 -5.30 -0.91
N ALA A 154 6.18 -4.91 -0.32
CA ALA A 154 5.22 -4.01 -0.95
C ALA A 154 5.78 -2.57 -0.98
N PRO A 155 5.90 -1.93 -2.17
CA PRO A 155 6.39 -0.55 -2.28
C PRO A 155 5.32 0.49 -1.90
N LEU A 156 4.07 0.06 -1.81
CA LEU A 156 2.85 0.87 -1.74
C LEU A 156 1.79 0.07 -1.00
N ALA A 157 0.99 0.74 -0.16
CA ALA A 157 -0.18 0.13 0.45
C ALA A 157 -1.31 -0.03 -0.59
N GLY A 158 -1.97 -1.19 -0.61
CA GLY A 158 -3.02 -1.50 -1.58
C GLY A 158 -3.52 -2.94 -1.43
N ASN A 159 -4.17 -3.46 -2.46
CA ASN A 159 -4.65 -4.84 -2.49
C ASN A 159 -3.91 -5.66 -3.54
N ILE A 160 -3.73 -6.95 -3.29
CA ILE A 160 -3.17 -7.87 -4.29
C ILE A 160 -4.24 -8.14 -5.36
N TRP A 161 -4.02 -7.62 -6.57
CA TRP A 161 -4.90 -7.90 -7.70
C TRP A 161 -4.76 -9.35 -8.13
N LYS A 162 -3.51 -9.77 -8.42
CA LYS A 162 -3.22 -11.12 -8.90
C LYS A 162 -1.78 -11.52 -8.57
N VAL A 163 -1.60 -12.74 -8.10
CA VAL A 163 -0.27 -13.37 -7.99
C VAL A 163 0.02 -14.13 -9.28
N ILE A 164 1.15 -13.86 -9.93
CA ILE A 164 1.54 -14.46 -11.20
C ILE A 164 2.56 -15.57 -10.99
N ALA A 165 3.53 -15.34 -10.11
CA ALA A 165 4.55 -16.29 -9.73
C ALA A 165 3.99 -17.45 -8.89
N THR A 166 4.56 -18.65 -9.07
CA THR A 166 4.23 -19.83 -8.25
C THR A 166 5.41 -20.23 -7.37
N GLU A 167 5.14 -20.82 -6.20
CA GLU A 167 6.20 -21.39 -5.36
C GLU A 167 7.02 -22.43 -6.13
N GLY A 168 8.34 -22.36 -6.00
CA GLY A 168 9.32 -23.17 -6.72
C GLY A 168 9.68 -22.67 -8.12
N GLN A 169 9.05 -21.60 -8.62
CA GLN A 169 9.35 -21.06 -9.95
C GLN A 169 10.68 -20.29 -9.94
N THR A 170 11.52 -20.53 -10.94
CA THR A 170 12.68 -19.69 -11.25
C THR A 170 12.24 -18.46 -12.03
N VAL A 171 12.67 -17.29 -11.59
CA VAL A 171 12.37 -15.97 -12.17
C VAL A 171 13.68 -15.24 -12.48
N ALA A 172 13.70 -14.46 -13.55
CA ALA A 172 14.78 -13.57 -13.91
C ALA A 172 14.58 -12.16 -13.29
N GLU A 173 15.64 -11.36 -13.26
CA GLU A 173 15.52 -9.94 -12.92
C GLU A 173 14.54 -9.24 -13.88
N GLY A 174 13.61 -8.47 -13.32
CA GLY A 174 12.59 -7.75 -14.07
C GLY A 174 11.31 -8.54 -14.33
N ASP A 175 11.27 -9.85 -14.06
CA ASP A 175 10.06 -10.66 -14.24
C ASP A 175 8.93 -10.18 -13.32
N VAL A 176 7.70 -10.17 -13.83
CA VAL A 176 6.52 -9.77 -13.05
C VAL A 176 6.11 -10.90 -12.11
N LEU A 177 6.11 -10.62 -10.81
CA LEU A 177 5.81 -11.60 -9.76
C LEU A 177 4.34 -11.56 -9.35
N LEU A 178 3.79 -10.35 -9.18
CA LEU A 178 2.39 -10.12 -8.86
C LEU A 178 1.98 -8.70 -9.27
N ILE A 179 0.68 -8.45 -9.26
CA ILE A 179 0.08 -7.15 -9.55
C ILE A 179 -0.63 -6.67 -8.29
N LEU A 180 -0.34 -5.44 -7.90
CA LEU A 180 -0.97 -4.73 -6.79
C LEU A 180 -1.89 -3.64 -7.34
N GLU A 181 -3.08 -3.50 -6.78
CA GLU A 181 -4.00 -2.41 -7.06
C GLU A 181 -3.93 -1.39 -5.92
N ALA A 182 -3.61 -0.14 -6.24
CA ALA A 182 -3.86 0.97 -5.33
C ALA A 182 -4.20 2.23 -6.10
N MET A 183 -5.00 3.12 -5.49
CA MET A 183 -5.38 4.41 -6.08
C MET A 183 -5.92 4.28 -7.53
N LYS A 184 -6.65 3.19 -7.84
CA LYS A 184 -7.18 2.85 -9.17
C LYS A 184 -6.14 2.54 -10.25
N MET A 185 -4.91 2.27 -9.84
CA MET A 185 -3.82 1.93 -10.74
C MET A 185 -3.27 0.55 -10.38
N GLU A 186 -3.11 -0.28 -11.39
CA GLU A 186 -2.39 -1.54 -11.28
C GLU A 186 -0.89 -1.27 -11.36
N THR A 187 -0.14 -1.77 -10.38
CA THR A 187 1.32 -1.68 -10.29
C THR A 187 1.89 -3.09 -10.28
N GLU A 188 2.72 -3.38 -11.27
CA GLU A 188 3.46 -4.64 -11.36
C GLU A 188 4.61 -4.65 -10.35
N ILE A 189 4.66 -5.69 -9.52
CA ILE A 189 5.79 -5.95 -8.65
C ILE A 189 6.73 -6.91 -9.37
N ARG A 190 7.93 -6.42 -9.68
CA ARG A 190 8.95 -7.15 -10.46
C ARG A 190 10.07 -7.67 -9.57
N ALA A 191 10.69 -8.76 -9.99
CA ALA A 191 11.85 -9.34 -9.33
C ALA A 191 13.05 -8.38 -9.42
N ALA A 192 13.60 -7.97 -8.28
CA ALA A 192 14.79 -7.12 -8.24
C ALA A 192 16.07 -7.85 -8.64
N GLN A 193 16.05 -9.19 -8.63
CA GLN A 193 17.16 -10.06 -9.00
C GLN A 193 16.61 -11.43 -9.44
N ALA A 194 17.39 -12.17 -10.21
CA ALA A 194 17.05 -13.56 -10.54
C ALA A 194 17.08 -14.45 -9.28
N GLY A 195 16.19 -15.43 -9.23
CA GLY A 195 16.09 -16.34 -8.09
C GLY A 195 14.94 -17.33 -8.23
N THR A 196 14.72 -18.14 -7.20
CA THR A 196 13.61 -19.09 -7.11
C THR A 196 12.62 -18.66 -6.04
N VAL A 197 11.33 -18.62 -6.37
CA VAL A 197 10.26 -18.27 -5.44
C VAL A 197 10.17 -19.34 -4.35
N ARG A 198 10.49 -19.00 -3.11
CA ARG A 198 10.56 -19.97 -1.99
C ARG A 198 9.34 -19.95 -1.08
N GLY A 199 8.55 -18.90 -1.13
CA GLY A 199 7.32 -18.78 -0.35
C GLY A 199 6.55 -17.53 -0.75
N ILE A 200 5.23 -17.65 -0.87
CA ILE A 200 4.32 -16.55 -1.18
C ILE A 200 3.48 -16.27 0.06
N ALA A 201 3.61 -15.07 0.63
CA ALA A 201 2.96 -14.69 1.89
C ALA A 201 1.56 -14.07 1.71
N VAL A 202 1.14 -13.85 0.46
CA VAL A 202 -0.10 -13.13 0.12
C VAL A 202 -0.91 -13.88 -0.94
N LYS A 203 -2.22 -13.64 -0.97
CA LYS A 203 -3.13 -14.11 -2.02
C LYS A 203 -3.90 -12.94 -2.64
N SER A 204 -4.53 -13.19 -3.79
CA SER A 204 -5.40 -12.20 -4.43
C SER A 204 -6.52 -11.74 -3.48
N GLY A 205 -6.73 -10.43 -3.40
CA GLY A 205 -7.67 -9.76 -2.52
C GLY A 205 -7.12 -9.37 -1.14
N ASP A 206 -5.91 -9.81 -0.77
CA ASP A 206 -5.29 -9.41 0.50
C ASP A 206 -4.89 -7.93 0.47
N ALA A 207 -5.11 -7.24 1.59
CA ALA A 207 -4.63 -5.88 1.79
C ALA A 207 -3.20 -5.93 2.34
N VAL A 208 -2.33 -5.07 1.80
CA VAL A 208 -0.91 -4.97 2.19
C VAL A 208 -0.54 -3.52 2.46
N SER A 209 0.38 -3.32 3.39
CA SER A 209 0.98 -2.05 3.76
C SER A 209 2.39 -1.91 3.18
N VAL A 210 2.91 -0.69 3.11
CA VAL A 210 4.29 -0.44 2.68
C VAL A 210 5.26 -1.23 3.58
N GLY A 211 6.15 -2.00 2.96
CA GLY A 211 7.14 -2.81 3.65
C GLY A 211 6.70 -4.22 4.02
N ASP A 212 5.42 -4.57 3.86
CA ASP A 212 4.94 -5.94 4.10
C ASP A 212 5.63 -6.91 3.14
N THR A 213 6.04 -8.07 3.65
CA THR A 213 6.67 -9.11 2.83
C THR A 213 5.61 -9.81 1.98
N LEU A 214 5.78 -9.76 0.66
CA LEU A 214 4.87 -10.36 -0.31
C LEU A 214 5.28 -11.79 -0.65
N MET A 215 6.57 -12.00 -0.89
CA MET A 215 7.17 -13.30 -1.16
C MET A 215 8.68 -13.27 -0.90
N THR A 216 9.32 -14.44 -0.94
CA THR A 216 10.77 -14.58 -0.76
C THR A 216 11.40 -15.24 -1.99
N LEU A 217 12.48 -14.64 -2.51
CA LEU A 217 13.29 -15.20 -3.60
C LEU A 217 14.61 -15.76 -3.05
N ALA A 218 15.05 -16.93 -3.51
CA ALA A 218 16.32 -17.55 -3.10
C ALA A 218 17.26 -17.79 -4.28
#